data_AF-A0AAW8GRJ9-F1
#
_entry.id   AF-A0AAW8GRJ9-F1
#
_cell.length_a   1.000
_cell.length_b   1.000
_cell.length_c   1.000
_cell.angle_alpha   90.00
_cell.angle_beta   90.00
_cell.angle_gamma   90.00
#
_symmetry.space_group_name_H-M   'P 1'
#
loop_
_entity.id
_entity.type
_entity.pdbx_description
1 polymer ?
#
loop_
_entity_poly.entity_id
_entity_poly.type
_entity_poly.pdbx_seq_one_letter_code
_entity_poly.pdbx_strand_id
1 'polypeptide(L)' 'MLNIAPEAKTLVQTIVTYSRYGVVEPHIIARLHPEHSEHHIAFVLEQLAQQPFPDLQQLTKTTRNTVYKHS' A
#
# COMPACT_ATOMS: atom_id res chain seq x y z
N MET A 1 -2.52 -12.61 -12.77
CA MET A 1 -3.40 -12.60 -11.58
C MET A 1 -2.47 -12.77 -10.38
N LEU A 2 -2.39 -11.82 -9.45
CA LEU A 2 -1.51 -11.95 -8.27
C LEU A 2 -1.93 -13.21 -7.49
N ASN A 3 -1.00 -14.14 -7.27
CA ASN A 3 -1.21 -15.29 -6.41
C ASN A 3 -1.05 -14.82 -4.95
N ILE A 4 -2.04 -14.07 -4.49
CA ILE A 4 -2.08 -13.54 -3.12
C ILE A 4 -2.57 -14.66 -2.23
N ALA A 5 -1.84 -14.95 -1.15
CA ALA A 5 -2.33 -15.87 -0.12
C ALA A 5 -3.73 -15.41 0.33
N PRO A 6 -4.69 -16.33 0.56
CA PRO A 6 -6.07 -15.96 0.91
C PRO A 6 -6.15 -14.93 2.04
N GLU A 7 -5.28 -15.06 3.04
CA GLU A 7 -5.14 -14.14 4.16
C GLU A 7 -4.71 -12.72 3.77
N ALA A 8 -3.89 -12.57 2.72
CA ALA A 8 -3.38 -11.26 2.29
C ALA A 8 -4.28 -10.58 1.25
N LYS A 9 -5.30 -11.28 0.73
CA LYS A 9 -6.18 -10.77 -0.33
C LYS A 9 -6.96 -9.53 0.12
N THR A 10 -7.48 -9.55 1.35
CA THR A 10 -8.26 -8.44 1.93
C THR A 10 -7.39 -7.20 2.12
N LEU A 11 -6.15 -7.38 2.60
CA LEU A 11 -5.21 -6.28 2.78
C LEU A 11 -4.86 -5.63 1.44
N VAL A 12 -4.48 -6.43 0.46
CA VAL A 12 -4.11 -5.92 -0.88
C VAL A 12 -5.29 -5.22 -1.55
N GLN A 13 -6.50 -5.77 -1.45
CA GLN A 13 -7.71 -5.10 -1.97
C GLN A 13 -7.98 -3.75 -1.32
N THR A 14 -7.76 -3.65 0.00
CA THR A 14 -7.92 -2.38 0.72
C THR A 14 -6.90 -1.37 0.23
N ILE A 15 -5.63 -1.75 0.11
CA ILE A 15 -4.57 -0.90 -0.43
C ILE A 15 -4.91 -0.41 -1.86
N VAL A 16 -5.36 -1.30 -2.73
CA VAL A 16 -5.76 -0.95 -4.11
C VAL A 16 -7.02 -0.08 -4.16
N THR A 17 -7.91 -0.20 -3.18
CA THR A 17 -9.10 0.66 -3.10
C THR A 17 -8.70 2.06 -2.69
N TYR A 18 -7.88 2.19 -1.64
CA TYR A 18 -7.41 3.49 -1.14
C TYR A 18 -6.46 4.18 -2.12
N SER A 19 -5.72 3.43 -2.93
CA SER A 19 -4.83 4.00 -3.95
C SER A 19 -5.56 4.85 -4.98
N ARG A 20 -6.79 4.48 -5.33
CA ARG A 20 -7.63 5.22 -6.27
C ARG A 20 -8.05 6.60 -5.76
N TYR A 21 -7.96 6.82 -4.45
CA TYR A 21 -8.25 8.11 -3.82
C TYR A 21 -7.01 9.01 -3.66
N GLY A 22 -5.83 8.54 -4.10
CA GLY A 22 -4.63 9.37 -4.31
C GLY A 22 -3.45 9.08 -3.38
N VAL A 23 -3.67 8.78 -2.10
CA VAL A 23 -2.60 8.45 -1.14
C VAL A 23 -3.04 7.27 -0.25
N VAL A 24 -2.22 6.23 -0.20
CA VAL A 24 -2.37 5.14 0.76
C VAL A 24 -1.38 5.37 1.89
N GLU A 25 -1.89 5.76 3.05
CA GLU A 25 -1.07 5.93 4.24
C GLU A 25 -1.07 4.64 5.08
N PRO A 26 0.12 4.10 5.44
CA PRO A 26 0.21 2.85 6.20
C PRO A 26 -0.59 2.87 7.51
N HIS A 27 -0.59 4.00 8.22
CA HIS A 27 -1.31 4.17 9.48
C HIS A 27 -2.83 4.07 9.31
N ILE A 28 -3.40 4.55 8.19
CA ILE A 28 -4.84 4.47 7.90
C ILE A 28 -5.22 3.01 7.64
N ILE A 29 -4.41 2.30 6.86
CA ILE A 29 -4.65 0.89 6.54
C ILE A 29 -4.46 0.01 7.78
N ALA A 30 -3.47 0.27 8.63
CA ALA A 30 -3.27 -0.46 9.87
C ALA A 30 -4.44 -0.28 10.86
N ARG A 31 -5.14 0.86 10.84
CA ARG A 31 -6.38 1.05 11.62
C ARG A 31 -7.55 0.20 11.10
N LEU A 32 -7.54 -0.15 9.82
CA LEU A 32 -8.58 -0.99 9.18
C LEU A 32 -8.24 -2.49 9.26
N HIS A 33 -6.95 -2.81 9.43
CA HIS A 33 -6.41 -4.16 9.54
C HIS A 33 -5.55 -4.26 10.80
N PRO A 34 -6.14 -4.30 12.01
CA PRO A 34 -5.41 -4.30 13.28
C PRO A 34 -4.51 -5.53 13.48
N GLU A 35 -4.71 -6.59 12.71
CA GLU A 35 -3.83 -7.76 12.62
C GLU A 35 -2.47 -7.45 11.97
N HIS A 36 -2.32 -6.28 11.34
CA HIS A 36 -1.12 -5.87 10.63
C HIS A 36 -0.54 -4.57 11.21
N SER A 37 0.77 -4.59 11.48
CA SER A 37 1.49 -3.39 11.89
C SER A 37 1.69 -2.43 10.71
N GLU A 38 1.86 -1.14 11.00
CA GLU A 38 2.18 -0.13 9.97
C GLU A 38 3.42 -0.50 9.15
N HIS A 39 4.43 -1.10 9.79
CA HIS A 39 5.63 -1.61 9.12
C HIS A 39 5.30 -2.73 8.13
N HIS A 40 4.41 -3.66 8.49
CA HIS A 40 3.96 -4.71 7.58
C HIS A 40 3.22 -4.11 6.38
N ILE A 41 2.35 -3.12 6.61
CA ILE A 41 1.65 -2.42 5.53
C ILE A 41 2.61 -1.69 4.60
N ALA A 42 3.59 -0.96 5.15
CA ALA A 42 4.60 -0.25 4.36
C ALA A 42 5.40 -1.22 3.49
N PHE A 43 5.80 -2.37 4.04
CA PHE A 43 6.46 -3.43 3.27
C PHE A 43 5.58 -3.93 2.13
N VAL A 44 4.30 -4.22 2.37
CA VAL A 44 3.37 -4.68 1.33
C VAL A 44 3.20 -3.62 0.23
N LEU A 45 3.11 -2.33 0.59
CA LEU A 45 3.06 -1.23 -0.37
C LEU A 45 4.30 -1.19 -1.26
N GLU A 46 5.50 -1.35 -0.67
CA GLU A 46 6.76 -1.42 -1.41
C GLU A 46 6.85 -2.63 -2.34
N GLN A 47 6.32 -3.79 -1.93
CA GLN A 47 6.27 -4.98 -2.79
C GLN A 47 5.30 -4.77 -3.97
N LEU A 48 4.12 -4.21 -3.71
CA LEU A 48 3.12 -3.92 -4.73
C LEU A 48 3.62 -2.88 -5.75
N ALA A 49 4.40 -1.91 -5.29
CA ALA A 49 5.05 -0.91 -6.10
C ALA A 49 6.09 -1.45 -7.10
N GLN A 50 6.77 -2.54 -6.73
CA GLN A 50 7.82 -3.16 -7.56
C GLN A 50 7.24 -4.07 -8.64
N GLN A 51 5.96 -4.41 -8.55
CA GLN A 51 5.28 -5.20 -9.56
C GLN A 51 5.00 -4.37 -10.82
N PRO A 52 4.97 -4.97 -12.02
CA PRO A 52 4.73 -4.28 -13.28
C PRO A 52 3.24 -3.93 -13.48
N PHE A 53 2.64 -3.24 -12.50
CA PHE A 53 1.26 -2.76 -12.56
C PHE A 53 1.27 -1.24 -12.78
N PRO A 54 0.86 -0.75 -13.96
CA PRO A 54 0.84 0.68 -14.28
C PRO A 54 0.06 1.51 -13.24
N ASP A 55 -1.05 0.95 -12.73
CA ASP A 55 -1.90 1.58 -11.73
C ASP A 55 -1.23 1.70 -10.35
N LEU A 56 -0.30 0.80 -10.01
CA LEU A 56 0.45 0.81 -8.75
C LEU A 56 1.76 1.60 -8.86
N GLN A 57 2.26 1.88 -10.06
CA GLN A 57 3.38 2.81 -10.22
C GLN A 57 3.00 4.25 -9.84
N GLN A 58 1.72 4.62 -9.96
CA GLN A 58 1.23 5.91 -9.48
C GLN A 58 1.24 6.03 -7.96
N LEU A 59 1.06 4.92 -7.22
CA LEU A 59 1.13 4.90 -5.75
C LEU A 59 2.47 5.39 -5.22
N THR A 60 3.58 4.93 -5.81
CA THR A 60 4.92 5.28 -5.30
C THR A 60 5.34 6.71 -5.55
N LYS A 61 4.84 7.34 -6.62
CA LYS A 61 5.20 8.72 -6.94
C LYS A 61 4.66 9.69 -5.90
N THR A 62 3.47 9.42 -5.37
CA THR A 62 2.85 10.26 -4.33
C THR A 62 3.45 9.99 -2.95
N THR A 63 3.71 8.73 -2.60
CA THR A 63 4.28 8.38 -1.28
C THR A 63 5.71 8.89 -1.12
N ARG A 64 6.57 8.77 -2.15
CA ARG A 64 7.94 9.31 -2.09
C ARG A 64 7.95 10.83 -1.86
N ASN A 65 7.00 11.56 -2.43
CA ASN A 65 6.95 13.02 -2.27
C ASN A 65 6.53 13.47 -0.86
N THR A 66 5.96 12.56 -0.06
CA THR A 66 5.49 12.85 1.31
C THR A 66 6.57 12.52 2.35
N VAL A 67 7.43 11.52 2.08
CA VAL A 67 8.52 11.11 2.98
C VAL A 67 9.69 12.10 2.98
N TYR A 68 9.91 12.88 1.90
CA TYR A 68 11.02 13.84 1.80
C TYR A 68 10.69 15.28 2.25
N LYS A 69 9.55 15.53 2.91
CA LYS A 69 9.21 16.87 3.43
C LYS A 69 9.33 17.04 4.95
N HIS A 70 9.86 16.04 5.66
CA HIS A 70 10.22 16.15 7.06
C HIS A 70 11.70 15.82 7.28
N SER A 71 12.58 16.73 6.85
CA SER A 71 13.88 17.08 7.47
C SER A 71 14.58 18.16 6.65
#